data_AF-A0A925SGX8-F1
#
_entry.id   AF-A0A925SGX8-F1
#
_cell.length_a   1.000
_cell.length_b   1.000
_cell.length_c   1.000
_cell.angle_alpha   90.00
_cell.angle_beta   90.00
_cell.angle_gamma   90.00
#
_symmetry.space_group_name_H-M   'P 1'
#
loop_
_entity.id
_entity.type
_entity.pdbx_description
1 polymer ?
#
loop_
_entity_poly.entity_id
_entity_poly.type
_entity_poly.pdbx_seq_one_letter_code
_entity_poly.pdbx_strand_id
1 'polypeptide(L)'
;MDLAPLHWLWEAGVRVPEEVGFACLDLLPQHHGIVAGIDGRKDVRMRSAMGVLDGLLRHNERGPATVPLSTTVCGRWVPGPSVRAA
;
A
#
# COMPACT_ATOMS: atom_id res chain seq x y z
N MET A 1 1.11 -4.49 6.49
CA MET A 1 0.03 -4.46 7.49
C MET A 1 -0.22 -5.89 7.98
N ASP A 2 -0.46 -6.09 9.28
CA ASP A 2 -0.89 -7.38 9.83
C ASP A 2 -2.34 -7.67 9.39
N LEU A 3 -2.69 -8.95 9.23
CA LEU A 3 -4.02 -9.40 8.83
C LEU A 3 -4.97 -9.59 10.03
N ALA A 4 -4.62 -9.04 11.20
CA ALA A 4 -5.44 -9.10 12.41
C ALA A 4 -6.93 -8.75 12.19
N PRO A 5 -7.31 -7.73 11.40
CA PRO A 5 -8.73 -7.45 11.13
C PRO A 5 -9.44 -8.58 10.36
N LEU A 6 -8.75 -9.26 9.44
CA LEU A 6 -9.30 -10.42 8.74
C LEU A 6 -9.45 -11.61 9.69
N HIS A 7 -8.48 -11.80 10.59
CA HIS A 7 -8.55 -12.84 11.62
C HIS A 7 -9.76 -12.64 12.54
N TRP A 8 -10.01 -11.41 12.97
CA TRP A 8 -11.17 -11.07 13.81
C TRP A 8 -12.50 -11.39 13.12
N LEU A 9 -12.62 -11.16 11.81
CA LEU A 9 -13.81 -11.55 11.05
C LEU A 9 -14.02 -13.06 11.07
N TRP A 10 -12.95 -13.84 10.91
CA TRP A 10 -13.02 -15.30 11.00
C TRP A 10 -13.40 -15.79 12.40
N GLU A 11 -12.82 -15.20 13.46
CA GLU A 11 -13.19 -15.51 14.85
C GLU A 11 -14.65 -15.19 15.16
N ALA A 12 -15.20 -14.14 14.54
CA ALA A 12 -16.61 -13.77 14.65
C ALA A 12 -17.53 -14.65 13.78
N GLY A 13 -17.00 -15.61 13.02
CA GLY A 13 -17.77 -16.50 12.14
C GLY A 13 -18.26 -15.84 10.84
N VAL A 14 -17.73 -14.68 10.47
CA VAL A 14 -18.08 -13.97 9.24
C VAL A 14 -17.39 -14.62 8.04
N ARG A 15 -18.14 -14.90 6.97
CA ARG A 15 -17.60 -15.48 5.74
C ARG A 15 -17.03 -14.40 4.82
N VAL A 16 -15.78 -14.60 4.43
CA VAL A 16 -15.04 -13.75 3.48
C VAL A 16 -14.63 -14.65 2.31
N PRO A 17 -15.04 -14.34 1.05
CA PRO A 17 -15.62 -13.09 0.56
C PRO A 17 -17.16 -13.02 0.50
N GLU A 18 -17.89 -14.01 1.02
CA GLU A 18 -19.33 -14.17 0.76
C GLU A 18 -20.22 -13.16 1.48
N GLU A 19 -19.90 -12.81 2.72
CA GLU A 19 -20.70 -11.83 3.48
C GLU A 19 -20.04 -10.47 3.43
N VAL A 20 -18.71 -10.44 3.55
CA VAL A 20 -17.92 -9.23 3.52
C VAL A 20 -16.68 -9.45 2.65
N GLY A 21 -16.41 -8.51 1.74
CA GLY A 21 -15.13 -8.45 1.03
C GLY A 21 -14.07 -7.76 1.89
N PHE A 22 -12.85 -8.29 1.90
CA PHE A 22 -11.73 -7.72 2.62
C PHE A 22 -10.60 -7.36 1.64
N ALA A 23 -10.09 -6.14 1.73
CA ALA A 23 -8.94 -5.69 0.95
C ALA A 23 -7.95 -4.90 1.83
N CYS A 24 -6.66 -5.16 1.66
CA CYS A 24 -5.59 -4.49 2.39
C CYS A 24 -5.05 -3.28 1.63
N LEU A 25 -4.98 -2.10 2.27
CA LEU A 25 -4.51 -0.86 1.62
C LEU A 25 -2.99 -0.82 1.36
N ASP A 26 -2.19 -1.45 2.22
CA ASP A 26 -0.74 -1.58 2.02
C ASP A 26 -0.39 -3.07 2.04
N LEU A 27 -0.72 -3.72 0.93
CA LEU A 27 -0.51 -5.14 0.73
C LEU A 27 0.99 -5.40 0.64
N LEU A 28 1.50 -6.13 1.62
CA LEU A 28 2.89 -6.55 1.62
C LEU A 28 3.09 -7.76 0.71
N PRO A 29 4.27 -7.92 0.08
CA PRO A 29 4.54 -9.01 -0.86
C PRO A 29 4.22 -10.40 -0.33
N GLN A 30 4.45 -10.67 0.95
CA GLN A 30 4.17 -11.97 1.55
C GLN A 30 2.67 -12.33 1.65
N HIS A 31 1.77 -11.36 1.45
CA HIS A 31 0.31 -11.58 1.49
C HIS A 31 -0.31 -11.65 0.08
N HIS A 32 0.51 -11.58 -0.98
CA HIS A 32 0.04 -11.69 -2.36
C HIS A 32 -0.60 -13.06 -2.59
N GLY A 33 -1.79 -13.07 -3.18
CA GLY A 33 -2.56 -14.31 -3.42
C GLY A 33 -3.29 -14.84 -2.19
N ILE A 34 -3.01 -14.33 -0.99
CA ILE A 34 -3.72 -14.69 0.25
C ILE A 34 -4.90 -13.76 0.47
N VAL A 35 -4.70 -12.45 0.27
CA VAL A 35 -5.74 -11.43 0.37
C VAL A 35 -5.64 -10.47 -0.81
N ALA A 36 -6.76 -9.90 -1.21
CA ALA A 36 -6.79 -8.80 -2.17
C ALA A 36 -6.31 -7.50 -1.53
N GLY A 37 -5.84 -6.56 -2.34
CA GLY A 37 -5.40 -5.27 -1.80
C GLY A 37 -4.68 -4.40 -2.80
N ILE A 38 -4.02 -3.37 -2.29
CA ILE A 38 -3.21 -2.44 -3.04
C ILE A 38 -1.73 -2.70 -2.73
N ASP A 39 -0.99 -3.15 -3.73
CA ASP A 39 0.47 -3.09 -3.71
C ASP A 39 0.88 -1.63 -3.88
N GLY A 40 1.46 -1.08 -2.81
CA GLY A 40 1.89 0.29 -2.75
C GLY A 40 3.08 0.65 -3.64
N ARG A 41 3.73 -0.33 -4.30
CA ARG A 41 4.96 -0.15 -5.07
C ARG A 41 6.05 0.54 -4.25
N LYS A 42 6.34 -0.02 -3.07
CA LYS A 42 7.27 0.57 -2.10
C LYS A 42 8.61 0.92 -2.73
N ASP A 43 9.13 0.07 -3.61
CA ASP A 43 10.37 0.28 -4.33
C ASP A 43 10.32 1.55 -5.21
N VAL A 44 9.24 1.76 -5.97
CA VAL A 44 9.02 2.96 -6.79
C VAL A 44 8.87 4.19 -5.90
N ARG A 45 8.04 4.12 -4.85
CA ARG A 45 7.84 5.23 -3.90
C ARG A 45 9.15 5.70 -3.27
N MET A 46 9.98 4.76 -2.82
CA MET A 46 11.26 5.09 -2.20
C MET A 46 12.24 5.66 -3.23
N ARG A 47 12.30 5.13 -4.45
CA ARG A 47 13.12 5.71 -5.52
C ARG A 47 12.70 7.16 -5.85
N SER A 48 11.40 7.43 -5.93
CA SER A 48 10.88 8.79 -6.15
C SER A 48 11.26 9.74 -5.00
N ALA A 49 11.15 9.29 -3.74
CA ALA A 49 11.56 10.08 -2.59
C ALA A 49 13.08 10.39 -2.60
N MET A 50 13.91 9.40 -2.94
CA MET A 50 15.36 9.61 -3.07
C MET A 50 15.72 10.59 -4.20
N GLY A 51 14.97 10.58 -5.31
CA GLY A 51 15.15 11.56 -6.38
C GLY A 51 14.87 13.00 -5.93
N VAL A 52 13.83 13.22 -5.12
CA VAL A 52 13.56 14.54 -4.51
C VAL A 52 14.70 14.95 -3.58
N LEU A 53 15.18 14.03 -2.73
CA LEU A 53 16.28 14.31 -1.81
C LEU A 53 17.58 14.65 -2.53
N ASP A 54 17.95 13.91 -3.58
CA ASP A 54 19.12 14.19 -4.43
C ASP A 54 19.02 15.61 -5.05
N GLY A 55 17.82 16.00 -5.49
CA GLY A 55 17.55 17.36 -5.96
C GLY A 55 17.85 18.42 -4.89
N LEU A 56 17.30 18.27 -3.68
CA LEU A 56 17.53 19.21 -2.58
C LEU A 56 19.02 19.32 -2.20
N LEU A 57 19.72 18.18 -2.14
CA LEU A 57 21.14 18.13 -1.81
C LEU A 57 22.01 18.85 -2.86
N ARG A 58 21.74 18.63 -4.16
CA ARG A 58 22.49 19.29 -5.24
C ARG A 58 22.33 20.81 -5.26
N HIS A 59 21.19 21.32 -4.80
CA HIS A 59 20.93 22.76 -4.70
C HIS A 59 21.36 23.34 -3.34
N ASN A 60 21.96 22.54 -2.46
CA ASN A 60 22.32 22.91 -1.09
C ASN A 60 21.12 23.52 -0.34
N GLU A 61 19.91 23.04 -0.65
CA GLU A 61 18.72 23.37 0.13
C GLU A 61 18.85 22.71 1.51
N ARG A 62 18.50 23.46 2.56
CA ARG A 62 18.62 23.02 3.95
C ARG A 62 17.30 23.21 4.65
N GLY A 63 16.91 22.21 5.44
CA GLY A 63 15.61 22.19 6.08
C GLY A 63 14.48 21.85 5.09
N PRO A 64 13.22 22.14 5.45
CA PRO A 64 12.08 21.92 4.57
C PRO A 64 12.20 22.77 3.30
N ALA A 65 11.79 22.20 2.15
CA ALA A 65 11.76 22.93 0.89
C ALA A 65 10.89 24.18 1.01
N THR A 66 11.35 25.31 0.45
CA THR A 66 10.64 26.59 0.51
C THR A 66 9.27 26.51 -0.18
N VAL A 67 9.19 25.73 -1.27
CA VAL A 67 7.95 25.39 -1.96
C VAL A 67 7.71 23.88 -1.77
N PRO A 68 6.57 23.46 -1.19
CA PRO A 68 6.27 22.05 -1.02
C PRO A 68 6.20 21.32 -2.36
N LEU A 69 6.99 20.25 -2.49
CA LEU A 69 6.93 19.33 -3.63
C LEU A 69 6.09 18.11 -3.24
N SER A 70 5.18 17.71 -4.12
CA SER A 70 4.40 16.48 -3.98
C SER A 70 4.62 15.57 -5.16
N THR A 71 4.83 14.28 -4.91
CA THR A 71 4.94 13.25 -5.95
C THR A 71 3.97 12.12 -5.60
N THR A 72 3.07 11.81 -6.52
CA THR A 72 2.10 10.73 -6.37
C THR A 72 2.57 9.50 -7.11
N VAL A 73 2.68 8.37 -6.41
CA VAL A 73 2.88 7.05 -7.00
C VAL A 73 1.62 6.24 -6.80
N CYS A 74 0.94 5.93 -7.90
CA CYS A 74 -0.29 5.14 -7.85
C CYS A 74 0.02 3.70 -7.40
N GLY A 75 -0.76 3.22 -6.44
CA GLY A 75 -0.77 1.81 -6.06
C GLY A 75 -1.32 0.94 -7.18
N ARG A 76 -1.02 -0.35 -7.11
CA ARG A 76 -1.55 -1.36 -8.03
C ARG A 76 -2.54 -2.25 -7.28
N TRP A 77 -3.72 -2.44 -7.85
CA TRP A 77 -4.63 -3.47 -7.37
C TRP A 77 -4.03 -4.86 -7.59
N VAL A 78 -4.05 -5.66 -6.53
CA VAL A 78 -3.65 -7.07 -6.53
C VAL A 78 -4.89 -7.88 -6.14
N PRO A 79 -5.41 -8.73 -7.03
CA PRO A 79 -6.55 -9.58 -6.71
C PRO A 79 -6.16 -10.64 -5.68
N GLY A 80 -7.15 -11.16 -4.97
CA GLY A 80 -7.00 -12.25 -4.01
C GLY A 80 -8.35 -12.84 -3.62
N PRO A 81 -8.36 -14.00 -2.93
CA PRO A 81 -9.59 -14.75 -2.63
C PRO A 81 -10.50 -14.04 -1.62
N SER A 82 -10.02 -12.98 -0.96
CA SER A 82 -10.78 -12.22 0.04
C SER A 82 -11.79 -11.22 -0.55
N VAL A 83 -11.91 -11.14 -1.87
CA VAL A 83 -12.94 -10.38 -2.59
C VAL A 83 -13.50 -11.23 -3.73
N ARG A 84 -14.74 -10.94 -4.15
CA ARG A 84 -15.35 -11.60 -5.30
C ARG A 84 -14.72 -11.08 -6.60
N ALA A 85 -14.62 -11.95 -7.59
CA ALA A 85 -14.36 -11.53 -8.96
C ALA A 85 -15.52 -10.64 -9.44
N ALA A 86 -15.19 -9.58 -10.19
CA ALA A 86 -16.17 -8.74 -10.87
C ALA A 86 -16.72 -9.43 -12.12
#